data_AF-A0A529KQ62-F1
#
_entry.id   AF-A0A529KQ62-F1
#
_cell.length_a   1.000
_cell.length_b   1.000
_cell.length_c   1.000
_cell.angle_alpha   90.00
_cell.angle_beta   90.00
_cell.angle_gamma   90.00
#
_symmetry.space_group_name_H-M   'P 1'
#
loop_
_entity.id
_entity.type
_entity.pdbx_description
1 polymer ?
#
loop_
_entity_poly.entity_id
_entity_poly.type
_entity_poly.pdbx_seq_one_letter_code
_entity_poly.pdbx_strand_id
1 'polypeptide(L)'
;AHATNMAGVAMPVPLAMMLGILAAVLVAGVPGLINGLLISRLRIPPFIGTLGMFGVARGAAFLLAGGTTVPVQNSWFALLGNGRLYGVPYLVIIAAVFVVVMHYILSQTRFGQHNYAIGANVQPARRAGIDIRGHILRLYVLSAMCAGLGGALYAARFTAGAAQAGEPLLLDSVAAVVIGGASLFGGSGTIFGTVAGALVIAVIQYGLVFVNVEPFWQFIAVGLVIIISVLIDQAQRRFSGARQDE
;
A
#
# COMPACT_ATOMS: atom_id res chain seq x y z
N ALA A 1 14.98 -1.37 -10.21
CA ALA A 1 15.55 -1.20 -11.55
C ALA A 1 17.07 -1.02 -11.49
N HIS A 2 17.60 0.13 -11.05
CA HIS A 2 19.05 0.36 -10.96
C HIS A 2 19.80 -0.73 -10.19
N ALA A 3 19.36 -1.07 -8.98
CA ALA A 3 19.99 -2.12 -8.17
C ALA A 3 20.00 -3.49 -8.89
N THR A 4 18.90 -3.87 -9.54
CA THR A 4 18.78 -5.11 -10.32
C THR A 4 19.74 -5.12 -11.51
N ASN A 5 19.86 -4.00 -12.22
CA ASN A 5 20.75 -3.89 -13.38
C ASN A 5 22.22 -3.93 -12.94
N MET A 6 22.59 -3.18 -11.89
CA MET A 6 23.96 -3.17 -11.35
C MET A 6 24.37 -4.55 -10.83
N ALA A 7 23.50 -5.20 -10.05
CA ALA A 7 23.76 -6.54 -9.54
C ALA A 7 23.82 -7.59 -10.67
N GLY A 8 23.03 -7.40 -11.74
CA GLY A 8 23.01 -8.29 -12.91
C GLY A 8 24.31 -8.29 -13.72
N VAL A 9 25.16 -7.26 -13.57
CA VAL A 9 26.50 -7.21 -14.19
C VAL A 9 27.49 -8.14 -13.48
N ALA A 10 27.33 -8.34 -12.16
CA ALA A 10 28.31 -9.03 -11.33
C ALA A 10 27.84 -10.41 -10.79
N MET A 11 26.53 -10.68 -10.81
CA MET A 11 25.93 -11.81 -10.12
C MET A 11 24.91 -12.55 -10.99
N PRO A 12 24.60 -13.83 -10.65
CA PRO A 12 23.54 -14.57 -11.32
C PRO A 12 22.21 -13.81 -11.31
N VAL A 13 21.51 -13.89 -12.44
CA VAL A 13 20.26 -13.17 -12.73
C VAL A 13 19.18 -13.32 -11.64
N PRO A 14 18.97 -14.49 -10.99
CA PRO A 14 18.02 -14.63 -9.88
C PRO A 14 18.44 -13.85 -8.62
N LEU A 15 19.73 -13.84 -8.31
CA LEU A 15 20.25 -13.18 -7.11
C LEU A 15 20.20 -11.65 -7.28
N ALA A 16 20.49 -11.16 -8.48
CA ALA A 16 20.30 -9.75 -8.84
C ALA A 16 18.84 -9.28 -8.70
N MET A 17 17.88 -10.14 -9.04
CA MET A 17 16.45 -9.86 -8.80
C MET A 17 16.14 -9.76 -7.31
N MET A 18 16.55 -10.73 -6.51
CA MET A 18 16.29 -10.75 -5.06
C MET A 18 16.89 -9.52 -4.37
N LEU A 19 18.13 -9.15 -4.72
CA LEU A 19 18.77 -7.94 -4.22
C LEU A 19 18.02 -6.68 -4.65
N GLY A 20 17.51 -6.64 -5.88
CA GLY A 20 16.69 -5.52 -6.36
C GLY A 20 15.40 -5.34 -5.57
N ILE A 21 14.69 -6.44 -5.26
CA ILE A 21 13.45 -6.40 -4.45
C ILE A 21 13.79 -6.01 -3.01
N LEU A 22 14.84 -6.60 -2.43
CA LEU A 22 15.28 -6.26 -1.09
C LEU A 22 15.66 -4.79 -0.97
N ALA A 23 16.42 -4.26 -1.93
CA ALA A 23 16.76 -2.84 -2.00
C ALA A 23 15.52 -1.95 -2.10
N ALA A 24 14.53 -2.33 -2.91
CA ALA A 24 13.27 -1.58 -3.01
C ALA A 24 12.53 -1.51 -1.66
N VAL A 25 12.43 -2.63 -0.94
CA VAL A 25 11.79 -2.70 0.38
C VAL A 25 12.56 -1.89 1.43
N LEU A 26 13.89 -2.00 1.45
CA LEU A 26 14.73 -1.26 2.40
C LEU A 26 14.70 0.25 2.16
N VAL A 27 14.80 0.68 0.89
CA VAL A 27 14.71 2.09 0.53
C VAL A 27 13.32 2.64 0.86
N ALA A 28 12.25 1.88 0.61
CA ALA A 28 10.90 2.30 0.98
C ALA A 28 10.71 2.38 2.51
N GLY A 29 11.46 1.59 3.29
CA GLY A 29 11.47 1.69 4.75
C GLY A 29 11.92 3.05 5.28
N VAL A 30 12.76 3.81 4.55
CA VAL A 30 13.26 5.13 4.97
C VAL A 30 12.12 6.16 5.08
N PRO A 31 11.30 6.41 4.04
CA PRO A 31 10.08 7.22 4.16
C PRO A 31 9.14 6.77 5.28
N GLY A 32 8.99 5.44 5.48
CA GLY A 32 8.16 4.88 6.54
C GLY A 32 8.69 5.21 7.94
N LEU A 33 10.01 5.13 8.13
CA LEU A 33 10.66 5.51 9.38
C LEU A 33 10.51 7.01 9.66
N ILE A 34 10.72 7.85 8.64
CA ILE A 34 10.58 9.31 8.75
C ILE A 34 9.14 9.65 9.13
N ASN A 35 8.15 9.16 8.38
CA ASN A 35 6.73 9.39 8.69
C ASN A 35 6.36 8.87 10.08
N GLY A 36 6.83 7.67 10.44
CA GLY A 36 6.60 7.09 11.74
C GLY A 36 7.18 7.95 12.87
N LEU A 37 8.38 8.52 12.71
CA LEU A 37 8.98 9.42 13.69
C LEU A 37 8.25 10.77 13.78
N LEU A 38 7.93 11.38 12.63
CA LEU A 38 7.18 12.63 12.54
C LEU A 38 5.83 12.53 13.25
N ILE A 39 5.13 11.42 13.06
CA ILE A 39 3.76 11.25 13.56
C ILE A 39 3.78 10.74 15.01
N SER A 40 4.63 9.76 15.34
CA SER A 40 4.65 9.18 16.70
C SER A 40 5.34 10.07 17.74
N ARG A 41 6.39 10.80 17.36
CA ARG A 41 7.20 11.60 18.30
C ARG A 41 6.93 13.10 18.18
N LEU A 42 6.89 13.61 16.95
CA LEU A 42 6.68 15.05 16.70
C LEU A 42 5.19 15.42 16.62
N ARG A 43 4.28 14.43 16.66
CA ARG A 43 2.82 14.61 16.68
C ARG A 43 2.29 15.45 15.52
N ILE A 44 2.96 15.38 14.38
CA ILE A 44 2.49 16.02 13.16
C ILE A 44 1.21 15.29 12.70
N PRO A 45 0.18 16.01 12.24
CA PRO A 45 -1.02 15.38 11.67
C PRO A 45 -0.64 14.40 10.56
N PRO A 46 -1.13 13.15 10.60
CA PRO A 46 -0.71 12.08 9.67
C PRO A 46 -0.75 12.49 8.21
N PHE A 47 -1.84 13.10 7.78
CA PHE A 47 -2.08 13.51 6.40
C PHE A 47 -0.99 14.46 5.88
N ILE A 48 -0.59 15.47 6.67
CA ILE A 48 0.43 16.45 6.29
C ILE A 48 1.79 15.79 6.19
N GLY A 49 2.15 14.95 7.17
CA GLY A 49 3.42 14.22 7.17
C GLY A 49 3.55 13.30 5.95
N THR A 50 2.52 12.47 5.70
CA THR A 50 2.56 11.49 4.61
C THR A 50 2.47 12.13 3.23
N LEU A 51 1.67 13.19 3.04
CA LEU A 51 1.62 13.89 1.76
C LEU A 51 2.91 14.65 1.45
N GLY A 52 3.51 15.28 2.46
CA GLY A 52 4.83 15.90 2.31
C GLY A 52 5.89 14.86 1.92
N MET A 53 5.91 13.72 2.60
CA MET A 53 6.83 12.63 2.29
C MET A 53 6.56 11.99 0.92
N PHE A 54 5.31 11.92 0.46
CA PHE A 54 4.98 11.50 -0.91
C PHE A 54 5.67 12.42 -1.93
N GLY A 55 5.60 13.74 -1.76
CA GLY A 55 6.29 14.71 -2.61
C GLY A 55 7.81 14.52 -2.60
N VAL A 56 8.41 14.34 -1.42
CA VAL A 56 9.86 14.12 -1.28
C VAL A 56 10.29 12.80 -1.92
N ALA A 57 9.61 11.70 -1.62
CA ALA A 57 9.92 10.37 -2.16
C ALA A 57 9.77 10.33 -3.67
N ARG A 58 8.73 10.99 -4.20
CA ARG A 58 8.53 11.15 -5.64
C ARG A 58 9.62 11.99 -6.29
N GLY A 59 9.94 13.16 -5.73
CA GLY A 59 11.02 14.01 -6.23
C GLY A 59 12.36 13.27 -6.27
N ALA A 60 12.67 12.51 -5.21
CA ALA A 60 13.84 11.64 -5.17
C ALA A 60 13.79 10.56 -6.26
N ALA A 61 12.64 9.92 -6.50
CA ALA A 61 12.49 8.94 -7.58
C ALA A 61 12.70 9.56 -8.97
N PHE A 62 12.21 10.78 -9.20
CA PHE A 62 12.45 11.53 -10.45
C PHE A 62 13.93 11.85 -10.66
N LEU A 63 14.62 12.32 -9.60
CA LEU A 63 16.05 12.61 -9.66
C LEU A 63 16.87 11.34 -9.94
N LEU A 64 16.55 10.23 -9.28
CA LEU A 64 17.23 8.95 -9.46
C LEU A 64 17.05 8.37 -10.87
N ALA A 65 15.86 8.52 -11.46
CA ALA A 65 15.55 8.02 -12.80
C ALA A 65 15.87 9.01 -13.92
N GLY A 66 16.36 10.21 -13.61
CA GLY A 66 16.54 11.30 -14.58
C GLY A 66 15.25 11.72 -15.28
N GLY A 67 14.09 11.54 -14.63
CA GLY A 67 12.76 11.79 -15.20
C GLY A 67 12.31 10.78 -16.26
N THR A 68 13.07 9.70 -16.48
CA THR A 68 12.77 8.70 -17.51
C THR A 68 12.29 7.37 -16.93
N THR A 69 11.95 6.44 -17.81
CA THR A 69 11.66 5.06 -17.44
C THR A 69 12.94 4.24 -17.55
N VAL A 70 13.31 3.55 -16.46
CA VAL A 70 14.52 2.75 -16.36
C VAL A 70 14.20 1.29 -16.68
N PRO A 71 14.58 0.76 -17.86
CA PRO A 71 14.31 -0.63 -18.22
C PRO A 71 15.13 -1.59 -17.34
N VAL A 72 14.58 -2.77 -17.09
CA VAL A 72 15.24 -3.84 -16.34
C VAL A 72 15.53 -5.00 -17.28
N GLN A 73 16.81 -5.18 -17.62
CA GLN A 73 17.25 -6.24 -18.52
C GLN A 73 17.58 -7.51 -17.72
N ASN A 74 16.54 -8.13 -17.17
CA ASN A 74 16.66 -9.35 -16.36
C ASN A 74 15.52 -10.32 -16.69
N SER A 75 15.85 -11.48 -17.25
CA SER A 75 14.88 -12.49 -17.69
C SER A 75 14.07 -13.09 -16.54
N TRP A 76 14.67 -13.24 -15.36
CA TRP A 76 13.96 -13.70 -14.15
C TRP A 76 13.02 -12.64 -13.59
N PHE A 77 13.38 -11.37 -13.69
CA PHE A 77 12.51 -10.25 -13.31
C PHE A 77 11.29 -10.17 -14.24
N ALA A 78 11.51 -10.37 -15.55
CA ALA A 78 10.43 -10.50 -16.52
C ALA A 78 9.55 -11.74 -16.25
N LEU A 79 10.17 -12.87 -15.91
CA LEU A 79 9.47 -14.08 -15.51
C LEU A 79 8.62 -13.85 -14.25
N LEU A 80 9.12 -13.14 -13.25
CA LEU A 80 8.36 -12.81 -12.05
C LEU A 80 7.09 -11.99 -12.37
N GLY A 81 7.20 -11.03 -13.30
CA GLY A 81 6.09 -10.14 -13.66
C GLY A 81 5.09 -10.70 -14.68
N ASN A 82 5.52 -11.62 -15.55
CA ASN A 82 4.71 -12.12 -16.68
C ASN A 82 4.59 -13.65 -16.73
N GLY A 83 5.37 -14.37 -15.93
CA GLY A 83 5.32 -15.82 -15.86
C GLY A 83 4.04 -16.34 -15.23
N ARG A 84 3.71 -17.59 -15.57
CA ARG A 84 2.51 -18.29 -15.11
C ARG A 84 2.89 -19.67 -14.59
N LEU A 85 2.22 -20.08 -13.51
CA LEU A 85 2.29 -21.42 -12.95
C LEU A 85 0.92 -22.07 -13.13
N TYR A 86 0.84 -23.17 -13.90
CA TYR A 86 -0.43 -23.86 -14.20
C TYR A 86 -1.57 -22.91 -14.66
N GLY A 87 -1.24 -21.88 -15.46
CA GLY A 87 -2.19 -20.89 -15.96
C GLY A 87 -2.41 -19.66 -15.06
N VAL A 88 -1.96 -19.70 -13.79
CA VAL A 88 -2.09 -18.59 -12.84
C VAL A 88 -0.84 -17.69 -12.88
N PRO A 89 -0.97 -16.35 -13.04
CA PRO A 89 0.18 -15.45 -13.00
C PRO A 89 0.91 -15.47 -11.64
N TYR A 90 2.24 -15.45 -11.64
CA TYR A 90 3.02 -15.45 -10.39
C TYR A 90 2.66 -14.29 -9.46
N LEU A 91 2.37 -13.10 -10.01
CA LEU A 91 1.92 -11.94 -9.24
C LEU A 91 0.67 -12.22 -8.39
N VAL A 92 -0.28 -13.01 -8.91
CA VAL A 92 -1.50 -13.39 -8.18
C VAL A 92 -1.16 -14.33 -7.02
N ILE A 93 -0.26 -15.28 -7.24
CA ILE A 93 0.20 -16.22 -6.20
C ILE A 93 0.92 -15.47 -5.08
N ILE A 94 1.83 -14.56 -5.44
CA ILE A 94 2.56 -13.72 -4.48
C ILE A 94 1.59 -12.85 -3.68
N ALA A 95 0.62 -12.21 -4.34
CA ALA A 95 -0.40 -11.42 -3.67
C ALA A 95 -1.27 -12.27 -2.73
N ALA A 96 -1.68 -13.48 -3.14
CA ALA A 96 -2.47 -14.38 -2.31
C ALA A 96 -1.71 -14.81 -1.05
N VAL A 97 -0.44 -15.23 -1.20
CA VAL A 97 0.43 -15.59 -0.06
C VAL A 97 0.59 -14.39 0.87
N PHE A 98 0.83 -13.20 0.32
CA PHE A 98 0.95 -11.97 1.09
C PHE A 98 -0.33 -11.62 1.87
N VAL A 99 -1.49 -11.76 1.25
CA VAL A 99 -2.80 -11.57 1.89
C VAL A 99 -2.98 -12.53 3.06
N VAL A 100 -2.64 -13.81 2.90
CA VAL A 100 -2.73 -14.81 3.97
C VAL A 100 -1.81 -14.46 5.14
N VAL A 101 -0.56 -14.09 4.85
CA VAL A 101 0.42 -13.69 5.87
C VAL A 101 -0.06 -12.45 6.63
N MET A 102 -0.50 -11.42 5.93
CA MET A 102 -1.00 -10.20 6.56
C MET A 102 -2.29 -10.46 7.34
N HIS A 103 -3.17 -11.31 6.82
CA HIS A 103 -4.39 -11.73 7.52
C HIS A 103 -4.05 -12.38 8.86
N TYR A 104 -3.12 -13.33 8.86
CA TYR A 104 -2.64 -13.98 10.07
C TYR A 104 -2.02 -12.98 11.06
N ILE A 105 -1.19 -12.05 10.58
CA ILE A 105 -0.60 -11.01 11.44
C ILE A 105 -1.70 -10.15 12.08
N LEU A 106 -2.73 -9.75 11.32
CA LEU A 106 -3.78 -8.88 11.84
C LEU A 106 -4.78 -9.61 12.76
N SER A 107 -5.13 -10.85 12.47
CA SER A 107 -6.18 -11.58 13.21
C SER A 107 -5.65 -12.39 14.39
N GLN A 108 -4.46 -12.97 14.27
CA GLN A 108 -3.94 -13.94 15.26
C GLN A 108 -2.82 -13.39 16.15
N THR A 109 -2.17 -12.29 15.79
CA THR A 109 -1.03 -11.78 16.58
C THR A 109 -1.42 -10.64 17.51
N ARG A 110 -0.62 -10.47 18.58
CA ARG A 110 -0.73 -9.30 19.46
C ARG A 110 -0.64 -8.01 18.65
N PHE A 111 0.22 -7.93 17.64
CA PHE A 111 0.36 -6.71 16.83
C PHE A 111 -0.99 -6.23 16.25
N GLY A 112 -1.80 -7.16 15.75
CA GLY A 112 -3.13 -6.85 15.24
C GLY A 112 -4.11 -6.42 16.33
N GLN A 113 -4.13 -7.08 17.49
CA GLN A 113 -4.95 -6.66 18.63
C GLN A 113 -4.62 -5.23 19.10
N HIS A 114 -3.34 -4.88 19.14
CA HIS A 114 -2.89 -3.52 19.47
C HIS A 114 -3.32 -2.51 18.40
N ASN A 115 -3.35 -2.87 17.10
CA ASN A 115 -3.88 -2.00 16.05
C ASN A 115 -5.35 -1.64 16.30
N TYR A 116 -6.21 -2.64 16.54
CA TYR A 116 -7.62 -2.41 16.79
C TYR A 116 -7.85 -1.62 18.08
N ALA A 117 -7.12 -1.92 19.15
CA ALA A 117 -7.23 -1.20 20.42
C ALA A 117 -6.85 0.29 20.29
N ILE A 118 -5.72 0.59 19.65
CA ILE A 118 -5.27 1.97 19.42
C ILE A 118 -6.25 2.71 18.50
N GLY A 119 -6.74 2.04 17.45
CA GLY A 119 -7.70 2.63 16.51
C GLY A 119 -9.08 2.89 17.10
N ALA A 120 -9.53 2.08 18.07
CA ALA A 120 -10.82 2.27 18.74
C ALA A 120 -10.77 3.42 19.74
N ASN A 121 -9.79 3.41 20.66
CA ASN A 121 -9.56 4.54 21.55
C ASN A 121 -8.13 4.53 22.12
N VAL A 122 -7.40 5.62 21.86
CA VAL A 122 -6.01 5.78 22.29
C VAL A 122 -5.88 5.88 23.82
N GLN A 123 -6.85 6.47 24.54
CA GLN A 123 -6.71 6.66 25.99
C GLN A 123 -6.78 5.34 26.78
N PRO A 124 -7.78 4.45 26.58
CA PRO A 124 -7.81 3.13 27.19
C PRO A 124 -6.62 2.27 26.78
N ALA A 125 -6.21 2.31 25.50
CA ALA A 125 -5.04 1.58 25.02
C ALA A 125 -3.77 1.98 25.80
N ARG A 126 -3.58 3.28 26.07
CA ARG A 126 -2.46 3.78 26.89
C ARG A 126 -2.54 3.27 28.33
N ARG A 127 -3.73 3.25 28.93
CA ARG A 127 -3.95 2.76 30.30
C ARG A 127 -3.71 1.25 30.41
N ALA A 128 -3.94 0.50 29.33
CA ALA A 128 -3.62 -0.93 29.22
C ALA A 128 -2.12 -1.22 29.02
N GLY A 129 -1.25 -0.21 29.08
CA GLY A 129 0.21 -0.39 28.98
C GLY A 129 0.75 -0.51 27.55
N ILE A 130 -0.06 -0.20 26.53
CA ILE A 130 0.35 -0.26 25.13
C ILE A 130 1.27 0.93 24.81
N ASP A 131 2.48 0.66 24.31
CA ASP A 131 3.35 1.70 23.76
C ASP A 131 2.83 2.18 22.39
N ILE A 132 1.95 3.17 22.43
CA ILE A 132 1.35 3.79 21.25
C ILE A 132 2.42 4.34 20.30
N ARG A 133 3.50 4.96 20.83
CA ARG A 133 4.49 5.64 19.99
C ARG A 133 5.30 4.62 19.19
N GLY A 134 5.82 3.59 19.86
CA GLY A 134 6.54 2.50 19.21
C GLY A 134 5.66 1.73 18.22
N HIS A 135 4.37 1.57 18.54
CA HIS A 135 3.44 0.84 17.68
C HIS A 135 3.11 1.61 16.40
N ILE A 136 2.83 2.92 16.50
CA ILE A 136 2.61 3.79 15.33
C ILE A 136 3.85 3.82 14.43
N LEU A 137 5.06 3.90 14.99
CA LEU A 137 6.30 3.86 14.23
C LEU A 137 6.41 2.57 13.40
N ARG A 138 6.17 1.41 14.03
CA ARG A 138 6.20 0.10 13.35
C ARG A 138 5.14 0.01 12.24
N LEU A 139 3.96 0.58 12.44
CA LEU A 139 2.90 0.62 11.42
C LEU A 139 3.32 1.40 10.17
N TYR A 140 3.93 2.57 10.32
CA TYR A 140 4.41 3.36 9.17
C TYR A 140 5.55 2.67 8.44
N VAL A 141 6.48 2.04 9.15
CA VAL A 141 7.55 1.25 8.54
C VAL A 141 6.98 0.06 7.78
N LEU A 142 6.06 -0.70 8.38
CA LEU A 142 5.41 -1.84 7.74
C LEU A 142 4.66 -1.41 6.47
N SER A 143 3.86 -0.33 6.55
CA SER A 143 3.14 0.23 5.40
C SER A 143 4.09 0.60 4.25
N ALA A 144 5.22 1.24 4.58
CA ALA A 144 6.19 1.62 3.56
C ALA A 144 6.93 0.42 2.97
N MET A 145 7.22 -0.62 3.76
CA MET A 145 7.76 -1.89 3.24
C MET A 145 6.77 -2.58 2.28
N CYS A 146 5.47 -2.57 2.60
CA CYS A 146 4.42 -3.07 1.72
C CYS A 146 4.36 -2.27 0.41
N ALA A 147 4.47 -0.94 0.48
CA ALA A 147 4.54 -0.08 -0.70
C ALA A 147 5.79 -0.37 -1.55
N GLY A 148 6.95 -0.60 -0.92
CA GLY A 148 8.19 -1.00 -1.60
C GLY A 148 8.07 -2.34 -2.33
N LEU A 149 7.44 -3.33 -1.68
CA LEU A 149 7.15 -4.62 -2.32
C LEU A 149 6.18 -4.45 -3.50
N GLY A 150 5.08 -3.71 -3.31
CA GLY A 150 4.12 -3.41 -4.37
C GLY A 150 4.76 -2.69 -5.56
N GLY A 151 5.63 -1.71 -5.30
CA GLY A 151 6.40 -1.01 -6.33
C GLY A 151 7.38 -1.91 -7.06
N ALA A 152 8.04 -2.85 -6.36
CA ALA A 152 8.93 -3.83 -6.99
C ALA A 152 8.16 -4.81 -7.90
N LEU A 153 6.98 -5.27 -7.47
CA LEU A 153 6.09 -6.12 -8.28
C LEU A 153 5.51 -5.37 -9.48
N TYR A 154 5.16 -4.09 -9.30
CA TYR A 154 4.75 -3.21 -10.40
C TYR A 154 5.87 -3.07 -11.43
N ALA A 155 7.09 -2.79 -10.99
CA ALA A 155 8.24 -2.71 -11.89
C ALA A 155 8.53 -4.05 -12.60
N ALA A 156 8.32 -5.17 -11.92
CA ALA A 156 8.44 -6.50 -12.51
C ALA A 156 7.40 -6.73 -13.62
N ARG A 157 6.15 -6.32 -13.39
CA ARG A 157 5.06 -6.42 -14.37
C ARG A 157 5.40 -5.73 -15.70
N PHE A 158 5.97 -4.53 -15.63
CA PHE A 158 6.33 -3.72 -16.80
C PHE A 158 7.79 -3.89 -17.25
N THR A 159 8.56 -4.75 -16.59
CA THR A 159 10.01 -4.92 -16.83
C THR A 159 10.79 -3.60 -16.83
N ALA A 160 10.27 -2.59 -16.14
CA ALA A 160 10.82 -1.25 -16.12
C ALA A 160 10.31 -0.48 -14.89
N GLY A 161 11.14 0.42 -14.36
CA GLY A 161 10.75 1.35 -13.31
C GLY A 161 10.53 2.74 -13.89
N ALA A 162 9.28 3.21 -13.92
CA ALA A 162 8.95 4.58 -14.33
C ALA A 162 8.89 5.50 -13.11
N ALA A 163 9.51 6.68 -13.18
CA ALA A 163 9.51 7.66 -12.07
C ALA A 163 8.12 8.18 -11.72
N GLN A 164 7.22 8.23 -12.70
CA GLN A 164 5.83 8.65 -12.54
C GLN A 164 4.88 7.53 -12.06
N ALA A 165 5.36 6.28 -11.98
CA ALA A 165 4.54 5.18 -11.49
C ALA A 165 4.17 5.38 -10.01
N GLY A 166 2.94 5.02 -9.64
CA GLY A 166 2.52 5.04 -8.24
C GLY A 166 1.67 6.24 -7.82
N GLU A 167 1.56 7.29 -8.63
CA GLU A 167 0.73 8.46 -8.31
C GLU A 167 -0.77 8.11 -8.12
N PRO A 168 -1.46 7.48 -9.10
CA PRO A 168 -2.87 7.09 -8.91
C PRO A 168 -3.06 6.08 -7.78
N LEU A 169 -2.06 5.22 -7.57
CA LEU A 169 -2.11 4.13 -6.58
C LEU A 169 -2.24 4.65 -5.14
N LEU A 170 -1.87 5.90 -4.85
CA LEU A 170 -2.11 6.51 -3.54
C LEU A 170 -3.61 6.57 -3.24
N LEU A 171 -4.39 7.20 -4.12
CA LEU A 171 -5.84 7.36 -3.92
C LEU A 171 -6.56 6.02 -4.06
N ASP A 172 -6.14 5.18 -5.01
CA ASP A 172 -6.71 3.84 -5.21
C ASP A 172 -6.56 2.97 -3.96
N SER A 173 -5.41 3.04 -3.29
CA SER A 173 -5.16 2.25 -2.08
C SER A 173 -6.07 2.65 -0.92
N VAL A 174 -6.32 3.95 -0.75
CA VAL A 174 -7.26 4.46 0.25
C VAL A 174 -8.69 4.06 -0.13
N ALA A 175 -9.07 4.21 -1.40
CA ALA A 175 -10.39 3.82 -1.90
C ALA A 175 -10.67 2.33 -1.64
N ALA A 176 -9.72 1.46 -1.99
CA ALA A 176 -9.83 0.01 -1.81
C ALA A 176 -10.05 -0.38 -0.34
N VAL A 177 -9.32 0.25 0.59
CA VAL A 177 -9.44 -0.04 2.02
C VAL A 177 -10.79 0.44 2.58
N VAL A 178 -11.25 1.62 2.18
CA VAL A 178 -12.52 2.21 2.65
C VAL A 178 -13.73 1.46 2.09
N ILE A 179 -13.75 1.15 0.79
CA ILE A 179 -14.80 0.31 0.17
C ILE A 179 -14.81 -1.07 0.83
N GLY A 180 -13.63 -1.59 1.17
CA GLY A 180 -13.46 -2.83 1.91
C GLY A 180 -13.99 -2.81 3.35
N GLY A 181 -14.56 -1.69 3.82
CA GLY A 181 -15.21 -1.58 5.13
C GLY A 181 -14.25 -1.29 6.28
N ALA A 182 -13.00 -0.92 6.01
CA ALA A 182 -12.12 -0.38 7.03
C ALA A 182 -12.42 1.11 7.25
N SER A 183 -12.49 1.54 8.51
CA SER A 183 -12.87 2.92 8.78
C SER A 183 -11.68 3.86 8.82
N LEU A 184 -11.86 5.06 8.25
CA LEU A 184 -10.87 6.14 8.24
C LEU A 184 -10.49 6.65 9.63
N PHE A 185 -11.40 6.51 10.60
CA PHE A 185 -11.17 6.93 11.97
C PHE A 185 -10.58 5.82 12.85
N GLY A 186 -10.36 4.62 12.28
CA GLY A 186 -9.74 3.48 12.96
C GLY A 186 -10.71 2.59 13.75
N GLY A 187 -10.15 1.50 14.27
CA GLY A 187 -10.84 0.56 15.17
C GLY A 187 -11.62 -0.56 14.47
N SER A 188 -11.75 -0.53 13.15
CA SER A 188 -12.48 -1.54 12.38
C SER A 188 -11.87 -1.78 10.99
N GLY A 189 -12.12 -2.96 10.43
CA GLY A 189 -11.70 -3.35 9.09
C GLY A 189 -11.14 -4.77 9.04
N THR A 190 -11.13 -5.38 7.85
CA THR A 190 -10.55 -6.72 7.63
C THR A 190 -9.73 -6.74 6.35
N ILE A 191 -8.71 -7.59 6.31
CA ILE A 191 -7.86 -7.73 5.11
C ILE A 191 -8.64 -8.30 3.92
N PHE A 192 -9.55 -9.25 4.15
CA PHE A 192 -10.41 -9.76 3.09
C PHE A 192 -11.35 -8.68 2.53
N GLY A 193 -11.86 -7.80 3.40
CA GLY A 193 -12.60 -6.61 2.98
C GLY A 193 -11.76 -5.71 2.07
N THR A 194 -10.53 -5.39 2.46
CA THR A 194 -9.61 -4.60 1.62
C THR A 194 -9.32 -5.25 0.27
N VAL A 195 -9.16 -6.58 0.22
CA VAL A 195 -8.97 -7.30 -1.05
C VAL A 195 -10.21 -7.19 -1.93
N ALA A 196 -11.41 -7.34 -1.36
CA ALA A 196 -12.66 -7.16 -2.09
C ALA A 196 -12.79 -5.72 -2.64
N GLY A 197 -12.47 -4.71 -1.82
CA GLY A 197 -12.45 -3.31 -2.26
C GLY A 197 -11.41 -3.02 -3.34
N ALA A 198 -10.22 -3.63 -3.26
CA ALA A 198 -9.21 -3.53 -4.31
C ALA A 198 -9.68 -4.15 -5.63
N LEU A 199 -10.41 -5.27 -5.58
CA LEU A 199 -11.04 -5.87 -6.76
C LEU A 199 -12.13 -4.97 -7.35
N VAL A 200 -12.94 -4.31 -6.52
CA VAL A 200 -13.94 -3.34 -6.99
C VAL A 200 -13.26 -2.19 -7.74
N ILE A 201 -12.20 -1.60 -7.17
CA ILE A 201 -11.43 -0.55 -7.84
C ILE A 201 -10.82 -1.04 -9.15
N ALA A 202 -10.22 -2.24 -9.17
CA ALA A 202 -9.65 -2.83 -10.38
C ALA A 202 -10.71 -3.04 -11.47
N VAL A 203 -11.90 -3.53 -11.11
CA VAL A 203 -13.01 -3.70 -12.05
C VAL A 203 -13.46 -2.36 -12.62
N ILE A 204 -13.49 -1.29 -11.83
CA ILE A 204 -13.83 0.05 -12.34
C ILE A 204 -12.76 0.54 -13.32
N GLN A 205 -11.47 0.47 -12.94
CA GLN A 205 -10.38 0.96 -13.78
C GLN A 205 -10.29 0.21 -15.12
N TYR A 206 -10.25 -1.13 -15.07
CA TYR A 206 -10.11 -1.95 -16.27
C TYR A 206 -11.42 -2.12 -17.02
N GLY A 207 -12.56 -2.13 -16.33
CA GLY A 207 -13.89 -2.22 -16.95
C GLY A 207 -14.21 -1.00 -17.79
N LEU A 208 -13.90 0.21 -17.32
CA LEU A 208 -14.06 1.44 -18.11
C LEU A 208 -13.23 1.38 -19.40
N VAL A 209 -12.00 0.89 -19.32
CA VAL A 209 -11.12 0.72 -20.50
C VAL A 209 -11.70 -0.31 -21.47
N PHE A 210 -12.26 -1.42 -20.98
CA PHE A 210 -12.87 -2.43 -21.85
C PHE A 210 -14.12 -1.94 -22.58
N VAL A 211 -14.85 -0.99 -22.00
CA VAL A 211 -15.99 -0.31 -22.66
C VAL A 211 -15.52 0.85 -23.56
N ASN A 212 -14.21 0.97 -23.80
CA ASN A 212 -13.58 2.04 -24.60
C ASN A 212 -13.83 3.45 -24.04
N VAL A 213 -14.01 3.58 -22.73
CA VAL A 213 -14.00 4.88 -22.06
C VAL A 213 -12.56 5.36 -21.90
N GLU A 214 -12.33 6.64 -22.14
CA GLU A 214 -11.01 7.23 -22.03
C GLU A 214 -10.44 7.10 -20.60
N PRO A 215 -9.16 6.71 -20.42
CA PRO A 215 -8.59 6.42 -19.09
C PRO A 215 -8.69 7.58 -18.09
N PHE A 216 -8.79 8.83 -18.54
CA PHE A 216 -8.93 9.98 -17.65
C PHE A 216 -10.21 9.93 -16.78
N TRP A 217 -11.26 9.26 -17.25
CA TRP A 217 -12.48 9.05 -16.46
C TRP A 217 -12.26 8.17 -15.23
N GLN A 218 -11.21 7.37 -15.21
CA GLN A 218 -10.87 6.54 -14.04
C GLN A 218 -10.59 7.39 -12.82
N PHE A 219 -9.89 8.53 -12.98
CA PHE A 219 -9.59 9.44 -11.87
C PHE A 219 -10.87 10.02 -11.25
N ILE A 220 -11.83 10.40 -12.09
CA ILE A 220 -13.14 10.91 -11.66
C ILE A 220 -13.92 9.80 -10.96
N ALA A 221 -13.97 8.60 -11.55
CA ALA A 221 -14.70 7.46 -11.01
C ALA A 221 -14.16 7.05 -9.63
N VAL A 222 -12.84 6.88 -9.50
CA VAL A 222 -12.21 6.55 -8.20
C VAL A 222 -12.47 7.64 -7.17
N GLY A 223 -12.32 8.92 -7.54
CA GLY A 223 -12.60 10.04 -6.64
C GLY A 223 -14.05 10.04 -6.14
N LEU A 224 -15.01 9.82 -7.03
CA LEU A 224 -16.42 9.74 -6.68
C LEU A 224 -16.71 8.56 -5.75
N VAL A 225 -16.11 7.40 -6.02
CA VAL A 225 -16.26 6.21 -5.18
C VAL A 225 -15.73 6.44 -3.77
N ILE A 226 -14.59 7.13 -3.61
CA ILE A 226 -14.08 7.50 -2.28
C ILE A 226 -15.09 8.39 -1.55
N ILE A 227 -15.59 9.45 -2.20
CA ILE A 227 -16.55 10.39 -1.59
C ILE A 227 -17.80 9.63 -1.14
N ILE A 228 -18.38 8.81 -2.01
CA ILE A 228 -19.56 8.00 -1.70
C ILE A 228 -19.28 7.06 -0.53
N SER A 229 -18.14 6.36 -0.54
CA SER A 229 -17.78 5.40 0.50
C SER A 229 -17.63 6.07 1.87
N VAL A 230 -17.03 7.27 1.92
CA VAL A 230 -16.90 8.05 3.15
C VAL A 230 -18.25 8.59 3.64
N LEU A 231 -19.11 9.05 2.74
CA LEU A 231 -20.46 9.51 3.10
C LEU A 231 -21.27 8.36 3.73
N ILE A 232 -21.15 7.15 3.17
CA ILE A 232 -21.80 5.95 3.72
C ILE A 232 -21.21 5.59 5.10
N ASP A 233 -19.88 5.57 5.27
CA ASP A 233 -19.23 5.28 6.56
C ASP A 233 -19.67 6.30 7.64
N GLN A 234 -19.71 7.59 7.30
CA GLN A 234 -20.17 8.64 8.22
C GLN A 234 -21.65 8.51 8.57
N ALA A 235 -22.51 8.22 7.59
CA ALA A 235 -23.94 8.02 7.83
C ALA A 235 -24.18 6.81 8.75
N GLN A 236 -23.57 5.66 8.45
CA GLN A 236 -23.69 4.45 9.26
C GLN A 236 -23.24 4.65 10.71
N ARG A 237 -22.15 5.41 10.92
CA ARG A 237 -21.68 5.79 12.26
C ARG A 237 -22.68 6.66 13.01
N ARG A 238 -23.28 7.67 12.36
CA ARG A 238 -24.31 8.53 12.99
C ARG A 238 -25.51 7.71 13.44
N PHE A 239 -25.97 6.76 12.62
CA PHE A 239 -27.07 5.87 12.97
C PHE A 239 -26.72 4.86 14.07
N SER A 240 -25.47 4.39 14.13
CA SER A 240 -25.03 3.44 15.16
C SER A 240 -24.73 4.11 16.50
N GLY A 241 -24.24 5.35 16.49
CA GLY A 241 -24.00 6.15 17.71
C GLY A 241 -25.30 6.55 18.42
N ALA A 242 -26.40 6.75 17.69
CA ALA A 242 -27.72 7.03 18.27
C ALA A 242 -28.32 5.86 19.09
N ARG A 243 -27.72 4.65 19.04
CA ARG A 243 -28.16 3.48 19.82
C ARG A 243 -27.43 3.28 21.15
N GLN A 244 -26.42 4.11 21.48
CA GLN A 244 -25.68 4.01 22.74
C GLN A 244 -26.12 5.02 23.81
N ASP A 245 -27.04 5.93 23.47
CA ASP A 245 -27.53 6.99 24.36
C ASP A 245 -28.98 6.74 24.87
N GLU A 246 -29.55 5.54 24.66
CA GLU A 246 -30.82 5.07 25.26
C GLU A 246 -30.60 4.00 26.34
#